data_AF-A0A6P2CZB7-F1
#
_entry.id   AF-A0A6P2CZB7-F1
#
_cell.length_a   1.000
_cell.length_b   1.000
_cell.length_c   1.000
_cell.angle_alpha   90.00
_cell.angle_beta   90.00
_cell.angle_gamma   90.00
#
_symmetry.space_group_name_H-M   'P 1'
#
loop_
_entity.id
_entity.type
_entity.pdbx_description
1 polymer ?
#
loop_
_entity_poly.entity_id
_entity_poly.type
_entity_poly.pdbx_seq_one_letter_code
_entity_poly.pdbx_strand_id
1 'polypeptide(L)'
;MQKPSGPPIEKVRWHAIWLLLRTDPVRTPAQVGDLVGLSVITTRDVLERWNEHGPDGLADGRKNNGSESKLTDDQRTQRLAPRKTRPLEGEKMRVVLVDNAGWHKAKALVVPPNVVLHFRPPCTPELQPAEPLWPFGREAVAKRSRGRIDRLRNVVRDRWNYRTEHPDEVQPRVGFRGAVGLER
;
A
#
# COMPACT_ATOMS: atom_id res chain seq x y z
N MET A 1 -5.90 -23.08 -8.76
CA MET A 1 -6.66 -22.05 -9.53
C MET A 1 -5.97 -20.69 -9.36
N GLN A 2 -5.20 -20.25 -10.36
CA GLN A 2 -4.62 -18.90 -10.39
C GLN A 2 -5.73 -17.89 -10.72
N LYS A 3 -5.89 -16.85 -9.89
CA LYS A 3 -6.71 -15.68 -10.27
C LYS A 3 -5.96 -14.90 -11.35
N PRO A 4 -6.64 -14.34 -12.35
CA PRO A 4 -5.98 -13.52 -13.36
C PRO A 4 -5.34 -12.33 -12.65
N SER A 5 -4.04 -12.13 -12.88
CA SER A 5 -3.40 -10.87 -12.57
C SER A 5 -4.22 -9.75 -13.19
N GLY A 6 -4.53 -8.68 -12.44
CA GLY A 6 -5.21 -7.50 -13.00
C GLY A 6 -4.52 -7.03 -14.28
N PRO A 7 -5.27 -6.39 -15.20
CA PRO A 7 -4.78 -6.04 -16.53
C PRO A 7 -3.43 -5.32 -16.44
N PRO A 8 -2.46 -5.61 -17.34
CA PRO A 8 -1.08 -5.10 -17.22
C PRO A 8 -1.00 -3.58 -16.98
N ILE A 9 -1.93 -2.82 -17.55
CA ILE A 9 -2.00 -1.37 -17.42
C ILE A 9 -2.35 -0.91 -15.99
N GLU A 10 -3.18 -1.65 -15.25
CA GLU A 10 -3.56 -1.27 -13.88
C GLU A 10 -2.35 -1.34 -12.95
N LYS A 11 -1.50 -2.37 -13.10
CA LYS A 11 -0.24 -2.49 -12.33
C LYS A 11 0.71 -1.32 -12.61
N VAL A 12 0.81 -0.90 -13.87
CA VAL A 12 1.66 0.24 -14.28
C VAL A 12 1.16 1.55 -13.65
N ARG A 13 -0.16 1.77 -13.60
CA ARG A 13 -0.75 2.95 -12.92
C ARG A 13 -0.51 2.95 -11.41
N TRP A 14 -0.61 1.78 -10.77
CA TRP A 14 -0.25 1.61 -9.36
C TRP A 14 1.22 1.95 -9.09
N HIS A 15 2.12 1.49 -9.96
CA HIS A 15 3.55 1.81 -9.86
C HIS A 15 3.79 3.31 -10.04
N ALA A 16 3.08 3.97 -10.97
CA ALA A 16 3.18 5.42 -11.18
C ALA A 16 2.81 6.22 -9.93
N ILE A 17 1.66 5.92 -9.30
CA ILE A 17 1.25 6.59 -8.04
C ILE A 17 2.27 6.33 -6.93
N TRP A 18 2.77 5.11 -6.81
CA TRP A 18 3.79 4.78 -5.81
C TRP A 18 5.07 5.60 -5.98
N LEU A 19 5.57 5.78 -7.21
CA LEU A 19 6.75 6.60 -7.49
C LEU A 19 6.50 8.09 -7.27
N LEU A 20 5.31 8.60 -7.59
CA LEU A 20 4.93 10.00 -7.38
C LEU A 20 4.81 10.38 -5.91
N LEU A 21 4.34 9.45 -5.07
CA LEU A 21 4.25 9.63 -3.62
C LEU A 21 5.60 9.46 -2.90
N ARG A 22 6.63 8.99 -3.62
CA ARG A 22 7.96 8.76 -3.06
C ARG A 22 8.73 10.08 -2.96
N THR A 23 9.30 10.36 -1.80
CA THR A 23 10.03 11.62 -1.55
C THR A 23 11.53 11.53 -1.80
N ASP A 24 12.04 10.36 -2.20
CA ASP A 24 13.48 10.15 -2.43
C ASP A 24 13.78 9.19 -3.61
N PRO A 25 14.32 9.69 -4.74
CA PRO A 25 14.27 11.08 -5.13
C PRO A 25 12.82 11.50 -5.40
N VAL A 26 12.50 12.78 -5.15
CA VAL A 26 11.27 13.40 -5.65
C VAL A 26 11.29 13.31 -7.17
N ARG A 27 10.19 12.84 -7.77
CA ARG A 27 10.08 12.67 -9.22
C ARG A 27 8.95 13.52 -9.78
N THR A 28 9.18 14.11 -10.94
CA THR A 28 8.12 14.74 -11.73
C THR A 28 7.27 13.69 -12.45
N PRO A 29 6.03 14.00 -12.86
CA PRO A 29 5.22 13.10 -13.68
C PRO A 29 5.91 12.64 -14.97
N ALA A 30 6.81 13.45 -15.54
CA ALA A 30 7.60 13.06 -16.71
C ALA A 30 8.61 11.95 -16.35
N GLN A 31 9.40 12.15 -15.30
CA GLN A 31 10.37 11.16 -14.81
C GLN A 31 9.71 9.85 -14.40
N VAL A 32 8.51 9.92 -13.80
CA VAL A 32 7.74 8.73 -13.47
C VAL A 32 7.25 8.02 -14.73
N GLY A 33 6.72 8.78 -15.70
CA GLY A 33 6.30 8.24 -17.00
C GLY A 33 7.40 7.44 -17.70
N ASP A 34 8.60 8.02 -17.78
CA ASP A 34 9.77 7.36 -18.37
C ASP A 34 10.13 6.03 -17.67
N LEU A 35 9.99 5.98 -16.34
CA LEU A 35 10.31 4.79 -15.53
C LEU A 35 9.29 3.65 -15.67
N VAL A 36 8.00 3.98 -15.87
CA VAL A 36 6.93 2.98 -15.93
C VAL A 36 6.40 2.72 -17.34
N GLY A 37 6.95 3.40 -18.35
CA GLY A 37 6.53 3.27 -19.75
C GLY A 37 5.19 3.96 -20.05
N LEU A 38 4.91 5.08 -19.39
CA LEU A 38 3.73 5.92 -19.64
C LEU A 38 4.12 7.29 -20.20
N SER A 39 3.26 7.90 -21.01
CA SER A 39 3.41 9.31 -21.37
C SER A 39 3.20 10.21 -20.15
N VAL A 40 3.83 11.40 -20.14
CA VAL A 40 3.62 12.39 -19.06
C VAL A 40 2.14 12.78 -18.89
N ILE A 41 1.38 12.81 -19.98
CA ILE A 41 -0.07 13.09 -19.97
C ILE A 41 -0.79 11.97 -19.22
N THR A 42 -0.54 10.73 -19.60
CA THR A 42 -1.15 9.56 -18.94
C THR A 42 -0.77 9.48 -17.45
N THR A 43 0.46 9.83 -17.09
CA THR A 43 0.89 9.87 -15.69
C THR A 43 0.15 10.95 -14.89
N ARG A 44 -0.14 12.12 -15.49
CA ARG A 44 -0.96 13.17 -14.87
C ARG A 44 -2.42 12.74 -14.74
N ASP A 45 -3.02 12.18 -15.80
CA ASP A 45 -4.39 11.66 -15.77
C ASP A 45 -4.56 10.60 -14.67
N VAL A 46 -3.56 9.75 -14.49
CA VAL A 46 -3.54 8.73 -13.43
C VAL A 46 -3.53 9.36 -12.04
N LEU A 47 -2.76 10.42 -11.84
CA LEU A 47 -2.73 11.18 -10.59
C LEU A 47 -4.05 11.92 -10.33
N GLU A 48 -4.64 12.54 -11.35
CA GLU A 48 -5.94 13.20 -11.25
C GLU A 48 -7.05 12.21 -10.91
N ARG A 49 -7.14 11.09 -11.63
CA ARG A 49 -8.10 10.02 -11.33
C ARG A 49 -7.92 9.43 -9.94
N TRP A 50 -6.68 9.31 -9.48
CA TRP A 50 -6.38 8.92 -8.10
C TRP A 50 -6.88 9.95 -7.08
N ASN A 51 -6.66 11.24 -7.34
CA ASN A 51 -7.10 12.30 -6.43
C ASN A 51 -8.63 12.41 -6.37
N GLU A 52 -9.31 12.19 -7.49
CA GLU A 52 -10.77 12.27 -7.58
C GLU A 52 -11.49 11.01 -7.09
N HIS A 53 -11.01 9.83 -7.51
CA HIS A 53 -11.73 8.57 -7.36
C HIS A 53 -10.96 7.55 -6.51
N GLY A 54 -9.77 7.90 -6.02
CA GLY A 54 -8.92 6.99 -5.25
C GLY A 54 -8.51 5.74 -6.03
N PRO A 55 -8.38 4.58 -5.36
CA PRO A 55 -8.04 3.31 -5.99
C PRO A 55 -8.92 2.90 -7.16
N ASP A 56 -10.22 3.25 -7.12
CA ASP A 56 -11.17 2.88 -8.17
C ASP A 56 -10.88 3.62 -9.49
N GLY A 57 -10.22 4.78 -9.44
CA GLY A 57 -9.77 5.54 -10.61
C GLY A 57 -8.59 4.93 -11.37
N LEU A 58 -7.91 3.94 -10.77
CA LEU A 58 -6.76 3.27 -11.39
C LEU A 58 -7.13 2.01 -12.18
N ALA A 59 -8.30 1.43 -11.88
CA ALA A 59 -8.81 0.24 -12.53
C ALA A 59 -9.03 0.47 -14.03
N ASP A 60 -8.88 -0.59 -14.84
CA ASP A 60 -9.31 -0.54 -16.24
C ASP A 60 -10.84 -0.65 -16.26
N GLY A 61 -11.54 0.40 -16.72
CA GLY A 61 -13.01 0.49 -16.78
C GLY A 61 -13.69 -0.55 -17.68
N ARG A 62 -12.94 -1.54 -18.18
CA ARG A 62 -13.40 -2.67 -19.02
C ARG A 62 -14.19 -3.73 -18.24
N LYS A 63 -15.06 -3.32 -17.31
CA LYS A 63 -16.03 -4.23 -16.66
C LYS A 63 -17.11 -4.74 -17.63
N ASN A 64 -17.16 -4.24 -18.86
CA ASN A 64 -18.22 -4.52 -19.84
C ASN A 64 -17.81 -5.53 -20.92
N ASN A 65 -17.09 -6.60 -20.58
CA ASN A 65 -16.98 -7.75 -21.47
C ASN A 65 -17.77 -8.95 -20.91
N GLY A 66 -19.08 -8.88 -21.13
CA GLY A 66 -19.92 -10.01 -21.53
C GLY A 66 -19.97 -11.28 -20.68
N SER A 67 -20.12 -11.18 -19.36
CA SER A 67 -20.76 -12.30 -18.61
C SER A 67 -21.69 -11.76 -17.54
N GLU A 68 -22.90 -12.30 -17.50
CA GLU A 68 -23.89 -11.92 -16.50
C GLU A 68 -23.35 -12.20 -15.10
N SER A 69 -23.49 -11.20 -14.24
CA SER A 69 -22.96 -11.27 -12.89
C SER A 69 -23.86 -12.10 -12.02
N LYS A 70 -23.28 -13.03 -11.27
CA LYS A 70 -23.97 -13.89 -10.31
C LYS A 70 -24.55 -13.14 -9.08
N LEU A 71 -24.53 -11.81 -9.08
CA LEU A 71 -24.98 -10.96 -7.99
C LEU A 71 -25.86 -9.85 -8.56
N THR A 72 -27.07 -9.71 -8.02
CA THR A 72 -27.96 -8.59 -8.34
C THR A 72 -27.39 -7.26 -7.85
N ASP A 73 -27.82 -6.15 -8.44
CA ASP A 73 -27.35 -4.81 -8.08
C ASP A 73 -27.58 -4.46 -6.61
N ASP A 74 -28.64 -4.99 -6.01
CA ASP A 74 -28.89 -4.87 -4.57
C ASP A 74 -27.87 -5.65 -3.73
N GLN A 75 -27.50 -6.87 -4.14
CA GLN A 75 -26.47 -7.67 -3.47
C GLN A 75 -25.06 -7.06 -3.61
N ARG A 76 -24.80 -6.37 -4.72
CA ARG A 76 -23.56 -5.60 -4.92
C ARG A 76 -23.55 -4.38 -4.03
N THR A 77 -24.66 -3.65 -3.96
CA THR A 77 -24.82 -2.45 -3.12
C THR A 77 -24.74 -2.78 -1.63
N GLN A 78 -25.30 -3.91 -1.19
CA GLN A 78 -25.21 -4.35 0.21
C GLN A 78 -23.80 -4.78 0.62
N ARG A 79 -22.97 -5.21 -0.34
CA ARG A 79 -21.58 -5.64 -0.12
C ARG A 79 -20.56 -4.50 -0.28
N LEU A 80 -20.91 -3.48 -1.06
CA LEU A 80 -20.15 -2.25 -1.29
C LEU A 80 -20.61 -1.10 -0.40
N ALA A 81 -21.69 -1.29 0.38
CA ALA A 81 -22.19 -0.31 1.32
C ALA A 81 -21.02 0.14 2.20
N PRO A 82 -20.62 1.42 2.12
CA PRO A 82 -19.54 1.91 2.94
C PRO A 82 -20.01 1.82 4.39
N ARG A 83 -19.44 0.91 5.18
CA ARG A 83 -19.26 1.16 6.62
C ARG A 83 -18.16 2.21 6.78
N LYS A 84 -18.38 3.39 6.19
CA LYS A 84 -17.54 4.57 6.38
C LYS A 84 -18.23 5.45 7.39
N THR A 85 -18.00 5.18 8.67
CA THR A 85 -17.96 6.28 9.63
C THR A 85 -16.81 7.18 9.18
N ARG A 86 -17.16 8.35 8.66
CA ARG A 86 -16.20 9.44 8.43
C ARG A 86 -15.46 9.69 9.76
N PRO A 87 -14.14 9.96 9.75
CA PRO A 87 -13.45 10.35 10.98
C PRO A 87 -14.18 11.51 11.63
N LEU A 88 -14.20 11.52 12.96
CA LEU A 88 -14.69 12.67 13.71
C LEU A 88 -13.89 13.90 13.28
N GLU A 89 -14.55 15.05 13.24
CA GLU A 89 -13.96 16.30 12.77
C GLU A 89 -12.65 16.59 13.54
N GLY A 90 -11.52 16.65 12.83
CA GLY A 90 -10.18 16.78 13.41
C GLY A 90 -9.30 15.50 13.40
N GLU A 91 -9.83 14.33 13.07
CA GLU A 91 -9.03 13.09 12.99
C GLU A 91 -8.34 12.88 11.63
N LYS A 92 -7.04 12.56 11.67
CA LYS A 92 -6.22 12.26 10.47
C LYS A 92 -6.55 10.85 9.93
N MET A 93 -6.88 10.76 8.64
CA MET A 93 -7.02 9.48 7.92
C MET A 93 -5.67 8.79 7.74
N ARG A 94 -5.62 7.48 8.01
CA ARG A 94 -4.42 6.66 7.88
C ARG A 94 -4.60 5.64 6.76
N VAL A 95 -3.73 5.67 5.77
CA VAL A 95 -3.68 4.63 4.72
C VAL A 95 -2.59 3.64 5.08
N VAL A 96 -2.95 2.36 5.19
CA VAL A 96 -2.01 1.28 5.50
C VAL A 96 -1.89 0.39 4.27
N LEU A 97 -0.71 0.38 3.66
CA LEU A 97 -0.41 -0.51 2.54
C LEU A 97 -0.19 -1.93 3.09
N VAL A 98 -0.96 -2.89 2.60
CA VAL A 98 -0.91 -4.30 3.00
C VAL A 98 -0.81 -5.23 1.81
N ASP A 99 -0.22 -6.40 2.03
CA ASP A 99 -0.23 -7.48 1.03
C ASP A 99 -1.59 -8.22 1.03
N ASN A 100 -1.68 -9.27 0.21
CA ASN A 100 -2.91 -10.04 0.06
C ASN A 100 -3.02 -11.23 1.05
N ALA A 101 -2.26 -11.25 2.15
CA ALA A 101 -2.37 -12.32 3.13
C ALA A 101 -3.81 -12.48 3.65
N GLY A 102 -4.23 -13.73 3.85
CA GLY A 102 -5.63 -14.05 4.18
C GLY A 102 -6.16 -13.32 5.42
N TRP A 103 -5.29 -13.03 6.40
CA TRP A 103 -5.65 -12.34 7.63
C TRP A 103 -5.96 -10.85 7.43
N HIS A 104 -5.35 -10.19 6.43
CA HIS A 104 -5.71 -8.80 6.10
C HIS A 104 -7.09 -8.69 5.44
N LYS A 105 -7.60 -9.80 4.87
CA LYS A 105 -8.93 -9.87 4.22
C LYS A 105 -9.98 -10.56 5.07
N ALA A 106 -9.64 -10.96 6.29
CA ALA A 106 -10.54 -11.68 7.16
C ALA A 106 -11.73 -10.77 7.51
N LYS A 107 -12.95 -11.29 7.37
CA LYS A 107 -14.17 -10.55 7.76
C LYS A 107 -14.20 -10.21 9.26
N ALA A 108 -13.49 -10.98 10.06
CA ALA A 108 -13.34 -10.76 11.50
C ALA A 108 -12.33 -9.65 11.85
N LEU A 109 -11.57 -9.13 10.88
CA LEU A 109 -10.65 -8.02 11.11
C LEU A 109 -11.46 -6.73 11.33
N VAL A 110 -11.38 -6.19 12.55
CA VAL A 110 -11.95 -4.89 12.88
C VAL A 110 -10.96 -3.82 12.51
N VAL A 111 -11.29 -3.01 11.49
CA VAL A 111 -10.48 -1.86 11.06
C VAL A 111 -11.09 -0.59 11.66
N PRO A 112 -10.31 0.26 12.35
CA PRO A 112 -10.81 1.53 12.88
C PRO A 112 -11.37 2.44 11.76
N PRO A 113 -12.39 3.28 12.05
CA PRO A 113 -12.99 4.20 11.08
C PRO A 113 -12.01 5.12 10.33
N ASN A 114 -10.92 5.51 10.99
CA ASN A 114 -9.90 6.40 10.46
C ASN A 114 -8.72 5.67 9.80
N VAL A 115 -8.86 4.36 9.52
CA VAL A 115 -7.85 3.53 8.87
C VAL A 115 -8.41 2.92 7.59
N VAL A 116 -7.69 3.09 6.49
CA VAL A 116 -8.00 2.46 5.19
C VAL A 116 -6.89 1.48 4.85
N LEU A 117 -7.24 0.21 4.68
CA LEU A 117 -6.32 -0.80 4.16
C LEU A 117 -6.25 -0.71 2.65
N HIS A 118 -5.05 -0.52 2.12
CA HIS A 118 -4.80 -0.51 0.69
C HIS A 118 -4.06 -1.79 0.28
N PHE A 119 -4.75 -2.65 -0.47
CA PHE A 119 -4.21 -3.94 -0.92
C PHE A 119 -3.40 -3.77 -2.20
N ARG A 120 -2.16 -4.21 -2.14
CA ARG A 120 -1.25 -4.17 -3.28
C ARG A 120 -1.57 -5.29 -4.28
N PRO A 121 -1.14 -5.20 -5.55
CA PRO A 121 -1.27 -6.32 -6.48
C PRO A 121 -0.59 -7.60 -5.92
N PRO A 122 -1.10 -8.80 -6.26
CA PRO A 122 -0.47 -10.05 -5.83
C PRO A 122 0.97 -10.19 -6.33
N CYS A 123 1.82 -10.81 -5.50
CA CYS A 123 3.19 -11.19 -5.85
C CYS A 123 4.09 -10.00 -6.25
N THR A 124 3.88 -8.86 -5.62
CA THR A 124 4.63 -7.62 -5.92
C THR A 124 5.38 -7.19 -4.66
N PRO A 125 6.33 -7.92 -4.06
CA PRO A 125 6.97 -7.49 -2.80
C PRO A 125 7.61 -6.09 -2.90
N GLU A 126 8.11 -5.69 -4.06
CA GLU A 126 8.90 -4.47 -4.29
C GLU A 126 8.19 -3.14 -3.99
N LEU A 127 6.85 -3.06 -4.06
CA LEU A 127 6.13 -1.83 -3.68
C LEU A 127 5.69 -1.85 -2.20
N GLN A 128 6.08 -2.86 -1.41
CA GLN A 128 5.77 -2.91 0.01
C GLN A 128 6.81 -2.09 0.78
N PRO A 129 6.41 -1.01 1.49
CA PRO A 129 7.36 -0.17 2.22
C PRO A 129 8.13 -0.92 3.31
N ALA A 130 7.56 -2.01 3.83
CA ALA A 130 8.22 -2.84 4.83
C ALA A 130 9.33 -3.75 4.28
N GLU A 131 9.34 -4.09 2.98
CA GLU A 131 10.32 -5.03 2.41
C GLU A 131 11.77 -4.55 2.52
N PRO A 132 12.08 -3.26 2.22
CA PRO A 132 13.42 -2.70 2.45
C PRO A 132 13.91 -2.73 3.91
N LEU A 133 13.01 -2.95 4.88
CA LEU A 133 13.34 -2.96 6.31
C LEU A 133 13.73 -4.35 6.83
N TRP A 134 13.36 -5.42 6.13
CA TRP A 134 13.65 -6.79 6.58
C TRP A 134 15.14 -7.10 6.80
N PRO A 135 16.09 -6.59 6.00
CA PRO A 135 17.50 -6.79 6.27
C PRO A 135 17.92 -6.35 7.68
N PHE A 136 17.35 -5.26 8.22
CA PHE A 136 17.70 -4.77 9.56
C PHE A 136 17.33 -5.75 10.67
N GLY A 137 16.15 -6.37 10.57
CA GLY A 137 15.71 -7.39 11.51
C GLY A 137 16.47 -8.69 11.34
N ARG A 138 16.69 -9.12 10.07
CA ARG A 138 17.42 -10.36 9.74
C ARG A 138 18.85 -10.33 10.25
N GLU A 139 19.55 -9.22 10.09
CA GLU A 139 20.91 -9.04 10.60
C GLU A 139 20.97 -9.24 12.11
N ALA A 140 20.05 -8.62 12.87
CA ALA A 140 19.99 -8.76 14.32
C ALA A 140 19.81 -10.20 14.78
N VAL A 141 19.17 -11.04 13.95
CA VAL A 141 18.88 -12.43 14.28
C VAL A 141 19.81 -13.46 13.64
N ALA A 142 20.62 -13.06 12.66
CA ALA A 142 21.43 -13.95 11.84
C ALA A 142 22.42 -14.80 12.66
N LYS A 143 22.53 -16.08 12.29
CA LYS A 143 23.57 -17.02 12.76
C LYS A 143 23.68 -17.23 14.28
N ARG A 144 22.63 -16.90 15.05
CA ARG A 144 22.63 -17.09 16.52
C ARG A 144 21.32 -17.73 16.98
N SER A 145 21.41 -18.89 17.63
CA SER A 145 20.27 -19.45 18.37
C SER A 145 20.16 -18.73 19.72
N ARG A 146 18.94 -18.42 20.14
CA ARG A 146 18.71 -17.62 21.36
C ARG A 146 18.13 -18.41 22.53
N GLY A 147 18.02 -19.73 22.39
CA GLY A 147 17.64 -20.70 23.43
C GLY A 147 16.22 -20.55 24.00
N ARG A 148 15.64 -19.34 23.98
CA ARG A 148 14.29 -18.98 24.41
C ARG A 148 13.74 -17.86 23.55
N ILE A 149 12.45 -17.90 23.32
CA ILE A 149 11.73 -16.90 22.51
C ILE A 149 11.87 -15.48 23.08
N ASP A 150 11.90 -15.29 24.40
CA ASP A 150 12.03 -13.96 25.01
C ASP A 150 13.35 -13.28 24.66
N ARG A 151 14.44 -14.06 24.59
CA ARG A 151 15.76 -13.55 24.20
C ARG A 151 15.77 -13.13 22.72
N LEU A 152 15.06 -13.86 21.86
CA LEU A 152 14.86 -13.44 20.46
C LEU A 152 14.05 -12.15 20.38
N ARG A 153 12.94 -12.05 21.12
CA ARG A 153 12.10 -10.83 21.14
C ARG A 153 12.89 -9.62 21.61
N ASN A 154 13.70 -9.74 22.66
CA ASN A 154 14.51 -8.62 23.15
C ASN A 154 15.50 -8.13 22.10
N VAL A 155 16.25 -9.03 21.45
CA VAL A 155 17.22 -8.63 20.40
C VAL A 155 16.54 -7.92 19.23
N VAL A 156 15.36 -8.41 18.79
CA VAL A 156 14.61 -7.75 17.72
C VAL A 156 14.06 -6.40 18.18
N ARG A 157 13.55 -6.32 19.42
CA ARG A 157 13.03 -5.08 20.00
C ARG A 157 14.13 -4.03 20.13
N ASP A 158 15.28 -4.38 20.69
CA ASP A 158 16.41 -3.47 20.88
C ASP A 158 16.90 -2.92 19.53
N ARG A 159 16.97 -3.79 18.50
CA ARG A 159 17.29 -3.36 17.14
C ARG A 159 16.26 -2.39 16.59
N TRP A 160 14.97 -2.64 16.81
CA TRP A 160 13.91 -1.77 16.30
C TRP A 160 13.81 -0.43 17.05
N ASN A 161 14.07 -0.44 18.35
CA ASN A 161 14.13 0.78 19.18
C ASN A 161 15.26 1.69 18.69
N TYR A 162 16.47 1.14 18.50
CA TYR A 162 17.59 1.87 17.90
C TYR A 162 17.19 2.50 16.57
N ARG A 163 16.49 1.77 15.69
CA ARG A 163 16.06 2.28 14.37
C ARG A 163 15.01 3.39 14.45
N THR A 164 14.21 3.40 15.51
CA THR A 164 13.24 4.47 15.77
C THR A 164 13.94 5.76 16.14
N GLU A 165 15.08 5.66 16.82
CA GLU A 165 15.95 6.78 17.20
C GLU A 165 16.85 7.27 16.05
N HIS A 166 17.01 6.47 14.99
CA HIS A 166 17.86 6.76 13.81
C HIS A 166 17.03 6.76 12.51
N PRO A 167 16.10 7.73 12.35
CA PRO A 167 15.18 7.78 11.21
C PRO A 167 15.90 8.07 9.88
N ASP A 168 17.07 8.67 9.91
CA ASP A 168 17.96 8.90 8.77
C ASP A 168 18.44 7.59 8.11
N GLU A 169 18.57 6.50 8.87
CA GLU A 169 18.89 5.19 8.30
C GLU A 169 17.66 4.47 7.70
N VAL A 170 16.45 4.88 8.09
CA VAL A 170 15.18 4.25 7.73
C VAL A 170 14.52 4.97 6.55
N GLN A 171 14.36 6.29 6.62
CA GLN A 171 13.62 7.10 5.65
C GLN A 171 14.08 6.91 4.19
N PRO A 172 15.38 6.88 3.86
CA PRO A 172 15.84 6.70 2.48
C PRO A 172 15.46 5.33 1.91
N ARG A 173 15.29 4.31 2.77
CA ARG A 173 14.99 2.94 2.34
C ARG A 173 13.52 2.69 2.10
N VAL A 174 12.66 3.34 2.90
CA VAL A 174 11.20 3.18 2.82
C VAL A 174 10.62 4.11 1.75
N GLY A 175 11.29 5.23 1.44
CA GLY A 175 10.86 6.20 0.44
C GLY A 175 9.66 7.05 0.84
N PHE A 176 9.18 6.90 2.09
CA PHE A 176 8.15 7.71 2.72
C PHE A 176 8.79 8.47 3.89
N ARG A 177 8.64 9.80 3.95
CA ARG A 177 8.78 10.51 5.24
C ARG A 177 7.64 10.02 6.13
N GLY A 178 7.94 9.48 7.31
CA GLY A 178 6.94 8.98 8.24
C GLY A 178 5.82 10.01 8.46
N ALA A 179 4.57 9.54 8.53
CA ALA A 179 3.34 10.31 8.73
C ALA A 179 3.46 11.80 8.33
N VAL A 180 3.43 12.08 7.03
CA VAL A 180 3.19 13.45 6.56
C VAL A 180 1.81 13.85 7.08
N GLY A 181 1.77 14.75 8.06
CA GLY A 181 0.56 15.49 8.33
C GLY A 181 0.20 16.24 7.06
N LEU A 182 -0.83 15.75 6.35
CA LEU A 182 -1.54 16.56 5.37
C LEU A 182 -2.35 17.57 6.19
N GLU A 183 -1.66 18.57 6.72
CA GLU A 183 -2.31 19.77 7.22
C GLU A 183 -2.67 20.61 6.00
N ARG A 184 -3.88 21.17 6.04
CA ARG A 184 -4.54 21.84 4.92
C ARG A 184 -3.79 23.08 4.46
#